data_AF-Q14NQ2-F1
#
_entry.id   AF-Q14NQ2-F1
#
_cell.length_a   1.000
_cell.length_b   1.000
_cell.length_c   1.000
_cell.angle_alpha   90.00
_cell.angle_beta   90.00
_cell.angle_gamma   90.00
#
_symmetry.space_group_name_H-M   'P 1'
#
loop_
_entity.id
_entity.type
_entity.pdbx_description
1 polymer ?
#
loop_
_entity_poly.entity_id
_entity_poly.type
_entity_poly.pdbx_seq_one_letter_code
_entity_poly.pdbx_strand_id
1 'polypeptide(L)'
;MSNFLGGSMTMNVILVVIVVAVIIFAIVSSIMGRKAQRIEREKRKKQVKDKIKLYIKDTDNRKNLRLEYEKVIARKGKEFKYRDIFDVIVDIYEAKTNTFLEQKAFEIEGISKKISKKQYETTWIVNQEIDLEETKHRIEISEKKVKLTKEEKKAAKIAAKKEYEAHRAEMLKKREEERKLRKAGQLPVDERPKPKPEKFVPRK
;
A
#
# COMPACT_ATOMS: atom_id res chain seq x y z
N MET A 1 15.45 -2.72 -60.93
CA MET A 1 14.91 -1.97 -59.77
C MET A 1 14.01 -0.86 -60.28
N SER A 2 12.79 -1.20 -60.65
CA SER A 2 11.82 -0.27 -61.25
C SER A 2 10.44 -0.73 -60.82
N ASN A 3 9.63 0.24 -60.36
CA ASN A 3 8.24 0.13 -59.85
C ASN A 3 8.05 0.35 -58.33
N PHE A 4 8.79 1.27 -57.71
CA PHE A 4 8.47 1.74 -56.35
C PHE A 4 7.71 3.08 -56.30
N LEU A 5 7.47 3.73 -57.45
CA LEU A 5 6.95 5.11 -57.50
C LEU A 5 5.66 5.31 -58.31
N GLY A 6 4.97 4.21 -58.69
CA GLY A 6 3.66 4.26 -59.36
C GLY A 6 2.45 4.01 -58.45
N GLY A 7 2.64 3.92 -57.13
CA GLY A 7 1.60 3.48 -56.18
C GLY A 7 1.38 4.44 -55.01
N SER A 8 1.61 5.74 -55.18
CA SER A 8 1.58 6.71 -54.06
C SER A 8 0.21 6.78 -53.37
N MET A 9 -0.90 6.71 -54.12
CA MET A 9 -2.24 6.75 -53.53
C MET A 9 -2.63 5.41 -52.91
N THR A 10 -2.40 4.29 -53.60
CA THR A 10 -2.74 2.94 -53.10
C THR A 10 -1.88 2.53 -51.90
N MET A 11 -0.59 2.83 -51.90
CA MET A 11 0.30 2.56 -50.77
C MET A 11 -0.05 3.43 -49.55
N ASN A 12 -0.41 4.70 -49.74
CA ASN A 12 -0.88 5.56 -48.66
C ASN A 12 -2.22 5.08 -48.09
N VAL A 13 -3.16 4.66 -48.94
CA VAL A 13 -4.45 4.09 -48.49
C VAL A 13 -4.23 2.81 -47.68
N ILE A 14 -3.35 1.91 -48.13
CA ILE A 14 -3.01 0.70 -47.39
C ILE A 14 -2.38 1.03 -46.04
N LEU A 15 -1.48 2.01 -45.98
CA LEU A 15 -0.83 2.45 -44.74
C LEU A 15 -1.85 3.02 -43.74
N VAL A 16 -2.79 3.85 -44.21
CA VAL A 16 -3.88 4.39 -43.39
C VAL A 16 -4.77 3.26 -42.85
N VAL A 17 -5.14 2.27 -43.68
CA VAL A 17 -5.96 1.13 -43.24
C VAL A 17 -5.24 0.30 -42.17
N ILE A 18 -3.94 0.06 -42.31
CA ILE A 18 -3.15 -0.67 -41.31
C ILE A 18 -3.12 0.11 -39.99
N VAL A 19 -2.89 1.43 -40.02
CA VAL A 19 -2.88 2.27 -38.83
C VAL A 19 -4.24 2.24 -38.12
N VAL A 20 -5.34 2.34 -38.87
CA VAL A 20 -6.70 2.24 -38.31
C VAL A 20 -6.94 0.86 -37.68
N ALA A 21 -6.53 -0.23 -38.34
CA ALA A 21 -6.66 -1.57 -37.79
C ALA A 21 -5.88 -1.75 -36.47
N VAL A 22 -4.66 -1.21 -36.39
CA VAL A 22 -3.84 -1.23 -35.16
C VAL A 22 -4.50 -0.43 -34.03
N ILE A 23 -5.07 0.74 -34.33
CA ILE A 23 -5.80 1.56 -33.35
C ILE A 23 -7.03 0.81 -32.81
N ILE A 24 -7.84 0.21 -33.70
CA ILE A 24 -9.01 -0.58 -33.32
C ILE A 24 -8.58 -1.77 -32.44
N PHE A 25 -7.53 -2.49 -32.83
CA PHE A 25 -7.00 -3.61 -32.05
C PHE A 25 -6.53 -3.18 -30.65
N ALA A 26 -5.85 -2.04 -30.53
CA ALA A 26 -5.41 -1.49 -29.24
C ALA A 26 -6.61 -1.13 -28.33
N ILE A 27 -7.68 -0.57 -28.89
CA ILE A 27 -8.90 -0.23 -28.14
C ILE A 27 -9.59 -1.52 -27.65
N VAL A 28 -9.82 -2.49 -28.53
CA VAL A 28 -10.51 -3.75 -28.19
C VAL A 28 -9.72 -4.54 -27.14
N SER A 29 -8.40 -4.69 -27.32
CA SER A 29 -7.54 -5.38 -26.36
C SER A 29 -7.53 -4.70 -24.98
N SER A 30 -7.50 -3.37 -24.94
CA SER A 30 -7.61 -2.59 -23.70
C SER A 30 -8.95 -2.82 -22.99
N ILE A 31 -10.07 -2.84 -23.72
CA ILE A 31 -11.40 -3.08 -23.15
C ILE A 31 -11.52 -4.51 -22.61
N MET A 32 -11.06 -5.52 -23.36
CA MET A 32 -11.09 -6.92 -22.92
C MET A 32 -10.24 -7.13 -21.66
N GLY A 33 -9.04 -6.54 -21.61
CA GLY A 33 -8.17 -6.59 -20.43
C GLY A 33 -8.84 -5.98 -19.19
N ARG A 34 -9.49 -4.82 -19.33
CA ARG A 34 -10.22 -4.18 -18.22
C ARG A 34 -11.42 -5.01 -17.74
N LYS A 35 -12.16 -5.64 -18.67
CA LYS A 35 -13.30 -6.52 -18.32
C LYS A 35 -12.83 -7.75 -17.55
N ALA A 36 -11.79 -8.43 -18.01
CA ALA A 36 -11.24 -9.60 -17.34
C ALA A 36 -10.76 -9.27 -15.91
N GLN A 37 -10.05 -8.15 -15.73
CA GLN A 37 -9.60 -7.68 -14.42
C GLN A 37 -10.76 -7.30 -13.48
N ARG A 38 -11.88 -6.79 -14.01
CA ARG A 38 -13.07 -6.50 -13.20
C ARG A 38 -13.70 -7.78 -12.67
N ILE A 39 -13.93 -8.76 -13.56
CA ILE A 39 -14.50 -10.07 -13.20
C ILE A 39 -13.63 -10.77 -12.16
N GLU A 40 -12.30 -10.76 -12.35
CA GLU A 40 -11.38 -11.38 -11.40
C GLU A 40 -11.42 -10.70 -10.03
N ARG A 41 -11.47 -9.36 -9.98
CA ARG A 41 -11.59 -8.61 -8.73
C ARG A 41 -12.90 -8.91 -8.01
N GLU A 42 -14.01 -8.98 -8.73
CA GLU A 42 -15.32 -9.35 -8.16
C GLU A 42 -15.31 -10.77 -7.61
N LYS A 43 -14.69 -11.72 -8.33
CA LYS A 43 -14.50 -13.10 -7.86
C LYS A 43 -13.69 -13.13 -6.55
N ARG A 44 -12.55 -12.45 -6.49
CA ARG A 44 -11.70 -12.37 -5.28
C ARG A 44 -12.46 -11.71 -4.13
N LYS A 45 -13.16 -10.60 -4.39
CA LYS A 45 -14.03 -9.93 -3.41
C LYS A 45 -15.07 -10.89 -2.84
N LYS A 46 -15.75 -11.67 -3.68
CA LYS A 46 -16.72 -12.66 -3.21
C LYS A 46 -16.07 -13.73 -2.32
N GLN A 47 -14.94 -14.30 -2.75
CA GLN A 47 -14.19 -15.29 -1.96
C GLN A 47 -13.81 -14.78 -0.57
N VAL A 48 -13.33 -13.54 -0.50
CA VAL A 48 -12.98 -12.89 0.77
C VAL A 48 -14.23 -12.67 1.64
N LYS A 49 -15.37 -12.28 1.06
CA LYS A 49 -16.63 -12.12 1.83
C LYS A 49 -17.05 -13.44 2.43
N ASP A 50 -16.98 -14.51 1.64
CA ASP A 50 -17.39 -15.84 2.09
C ASP A 50 -16.49 -16.33 3.23
N LYS A 51 -15.19 -16.02 3.18
CA LYS A 51 -14.26 -16.30 4.28
C LYS A 51 -14.55 -15.48 5.55
N ILE A 52 -14.87 -14.20 5.43
CA ILE A 52 -15.28 -13.37 6.58
C ILE A 52 -16.59 -13.89 7.18
N LYS A 53 -17.58 -14.25 6.35
CA LYS A 53 -18.83 -14.85 6.84
C LYS A 53 -18.59 -16.16 7.58
N LEU A 54 -17.69 -17.00 7.05
CA LEU A 54 -17.30 -18.24 7.71
C LEU A 54 -16.64 -17.94 9.06
N TYR A 55 -15.69 -17.02 9.10
CA TYR A 55 -15.03 -16.60 10.32
C TYR A 55 -16.03 -16.11 11.38
N ILE A 56 -16.94 -15.19 11.05
CA ILE A 56 -17.96 -14.67 11.99
C ILE A 56 -18.90 -15.80 12.45
N LYS A 57 -19.23 -16.73 11.57
CA LYS A 57 -20.03 -17.91 11.94
C LYS A 57 -19.28 -18.78 12.95
N ASP A 58 -17.97 -18.93 12.79
CA ASP A 58 -17.17 -19.81 13.64
C ASP A 58 -16.82 -19.14 14.99
N THR A 59 -16.60 -17.81 15.02
CA THR A 59 -16.26 -17.06 16.24
C THR A 59 -17.50 -16.61 17.03
N ASP A 60 -18.48 -16.02 16.34
CA ASP A 60 -19.61 -15.33 16.97
C ASP A 60 -20.91 -16.16 16.89
N ASN A 61 -20.87 -17.33 16.24
CA ASN A 61 -22.02 -18.21 15.97
C ASN A 61 -23.19 -17.51 15.23
N ARG A 62 -22.91 -16.41 14.53
CA ARG A 62 -23.92 -15.65 13.78
C ARG A 62 -24.04 -16.17 12.35
N LYS A 63 -25.27 -16.46 11.94
CA LYS A 63 -25.59 -16.98 10.60
C LYS A 63 -26.46 -15.97 9.84
N ASN A 64 -26.57 -16.14 8.53
CA ASN A 64 -27.44 -15.33 7.66
C ASN A 64 -27.10 -13.82 7.66
N LEU A 65 -25.81 -13.50 7.56
CA LEU A 65 -25.34 -12.12 7.43
C LEU A 65 -25.14 -11.74 5.96
N ARG A 66 -25.50 -10.50 5.62
CA ARG A 66 -25.12 -9.83 4.38
C ARG A 66 -23.93 -8.92 4.72
N LEU A 67 -22.84 -9.07 3.97
CA LEU A 67 -21.65 -8.25 4.14
C LEU A 67 -21.48 -7.32 2.95
N GLU A 68 -21.26 -6.04 3.21
CA GLU A 68 -20.89 -5.04 2.21
C GLU A 68 -19.47 -4.53 2.49
N TYR A 69 -18.70 -4.33 1.42
CA TYR A 69 -17.35 -3.80 1.58
C TYR A 69 -17.42 -2.30 1.62
N GLU A 70 -16.93 -1.71 2.69
CA GLU A 70 -16.70 -0.27 2.73
C GLU A 70 -15.35 0.04 2.08
N LYS A 71 -14.27 -0.48 2.66
CA LYS A 71 -12.89 -0.21 2.22
C LYS A 71 -11.97 -1.41 2.36
N VAL A 72 -10.97 -1.48 1.49
CA VAL A 72 -9.92 -2.52 1.47
C VAL A 72 -8.57 -1.85 1.26
N ILE A 73 -7.62 -2.13 2.13
CA ILE A 73 -6.27 -1.58 2.03
C ILE A 73 -5.23 -2.67 2.20
N ALA A 74 -4.31 -2.75 1.26
CA ALA A 74 -3.12 -3.57 1.40
C ALA A 74 -2.16 -2.93 2.41
N ARG A 75 -1.70 -3.70 3.38
CA ARG A 75 -0.57 -3.29 4.23
C ARG A 75 0.69 -3.23 3.38
N LYS A 76 1.45 -2.15 3.53
CA LYS A 76 2.67 -1.90 2.77
C LYS A 76 3.79 -1.59 3.74
N GLY A 77 4.85 -2.40 3.72
CA GLY A 77 5.99 -2.28 4.63
C GLY A 77 7.06 -3.33 4.30
N LYS A 78 8.24 -3.20 4.92
CA LYS A 78 9.34 -4.16 4.73
C LYS A 78 8.97 -5.54 5.31
N GLU A 79 8.22 -5.51 6.40
CA GLU A 79 7.64 -6.62 7.14
C GLU A 79 6.57 -7.39 6.33
N PHE A 80 5.91 -6.74 5.37
CA PHE A 80 4.86 -7.34 4.54
C PHE A 80 5.34 -7.68 3.12
N LYS A 81 6.64 -7.58 2.83
CA LYS A 81 7.19 -7.77 1.48
C LYS A 81 6.82 -9.12 0.84
N TYR A 82 6.65 -10.15 1.65
CA TYR A 82 6.36 -11.52 1.20
C TYR A 82 4.97 -12.01 1.63
N ARG A 83 4.11 -11.12 2.15
CA ARG A 83 2.78 -11.46 2.65
C ARG A 83 1.77 -10.46 2.10
N ASP A 84 0.78 -10.97 1.38
CA ASP A 84 -0.31 -10.14 0.89
C ASP A 84 -1.37 -9.98 2.00
N ILE A 85 -1.14 -9.03 2.90
CA ILE A 85 -2.04 -8.71 4.00
C ILE A 85 -2.90 -7.49 3.66
N PHE A 86 -4.18 -7.59 3.95
CA PHE A 86 -5.18 -6.56 3.71
C PHE A 86 -5.98 -6.27 4.97
N ASP A 87 -6.14 -4.99 5.27
CA ASP A 87 -7.13 -4.51 6.22
C ASP A 87 -8.44 -4.26 5.47
N VAL A 88 -9.51 -4.89 5.93
CA VAL A 88 -10.81 -4.89 5.25
C VAL A 88 -11.89 -4.45 6.21
N ILE A 89 -12.56 -3.34 5.88
CA ILE A 89 -13.71 -2.84 6.63
C ILE A 89 -14.99 -3.32 5.93
N VAL A 90 -15.87 -3.95 6.70
CA VAL A 90 -17.17 -4.44 6.23
C VAL A 90 -18.30 -3.91 7.08
N ASP A 91 -19.39 -3.60 6.40
CA ASP A 91 -20.68 -3.33 7.01
C ASP A 91 -21.46 -4.64 7.06
N ILE A 92 -21.95 -4.97 8.26
CA ILE A 92 -22.68 -6.19 8.54
C ILE A 92 -24.16 -5.86 8.63
N TYR A 93 -24.94 -6.51 7.76
CA TYR A 93 -26.38 -6.39 7.72
C TYR A 93 -27.03 -7.75 8.01
N GLU A 94 -28.22 -7.71 8.58
CA GLU A 94 -29.07 -8.89 8.64
C GLU A 94 -29.62 -9.22 7.25
N ALA A 95 -29.46 -10.46 6.78
CA ALA A 95 -29.76 -10.79 5.38
C ALA A 95 -31.25 -10.70 5.00
N LYS A 96 -32.16 -10.89 5.97
CA LYS A 96 -33.61 -10.87 5.72
C LYS A 96 -34.18 -9.47 5.72
N THR A 97 -33.78 -8.66 6.68
CA THR A 97 -34.34 -7.32 6.95
C THR A 97 -33.52 -6.21 6.29
N ASN A 98 -32.28 -6.51 5.85
CA ASN A 98 -31.28 -5.53 5.46
C ASN A 98 -31.02 -4.46 6.53
N THR A 99 -31.32 -4.76 7.80
CA THR A 99 -31.02 -3.87 8.91
C THR A 99 -29.51 -3.86 9.13
N PHE A 100 -28.92 -2.66 9.20
CA PHE A 100 -27.53 -2.48 9.58
C PHE A 100 -27.34 -2.92 11.03
N LEU A 101 -26.35 -3.78 11.28
CA LEU A 101 -26.05 -4.29 12.60
C LEU A 101 -24.84 -3.56 13.18
N GLU A 102 -23.72 -3.65 12.49
CA GLU A 102 -22.46 -3.08 12.94
C GLU A 102 -21.46 -3.00 11.80
N GLN A 103 -20.37 -2.29 12.05
CA GLN A 103 -19.22 -2.21 11.17
C GLN A 103 -18.02 -2.85 11.87
N LYS A 104 -17.32 -3.75 11.17
CA LYS A 104 -16.14 -4.44 11.71
C LYS A 104 -14.98 -4.37 10.72
N ALA A 105 -13.76 -4.43 11.26
CA ALA A 105 -12.54 -4.49 10.47
C ALA A 105 -11.83 -5.84 10.67
N PHE A 106 -11.30 -6.39 9.59
CA PHE A 106 -10.62 -7.69 9.58
C PHE A 106 -9.26 -7.61 8.91
N GLU A 107 -8.29 -8.31 9.47
CA GLU A 107 -7.02 -8.58 8.80
C GLU A 107 -7.16 -9.87 7.97
N ILE A 108 -6.86 -9.76 6.68
CA ILE A 108 -7.02 -10.84 5.72
C ILE A 108 -5.71 -11.06 5.00
N GLU A 109 -5.28 -12.32 4.91
CA GLU A 109 -4.07 -12.72 4.22
C GLU A 109 -4.42 -13.54 2.96
N GLY A 110 -3.80 -13.15 1.85
CA GLY A 110 -3.81 -13.91 0.60
C GLY A 110 -2.53 -14.73 0.47
N ILE A 111 -2.65 -16.05 0.48
CA ILE A 111 -1.52 -16.95 0.24
C ILE A 111 -1.63 -17.48 -1.19
N SER A 112 -0.77 -16.98 -2.07
CA SER A 112 -0.71 -17.45 -3.46
C SER A 112 0.24 -18.64 -3.62
N LYS A 113 -0.31 -19.77 -4.08
CA LYS A 113 0.43 -20.97 -4.44
C LYS A 113 0.45 -21.15 -5.96
N LYS A 114 1.63 -21.41 -6.51
CA LYS A 114 1.77 -21.75 -7.93
C LYS A 114 1.30 -23.19 -8.16
N ILE A 115 0.28 -23.36 -9.00
CA ILE A 115 -0.21 -24.70 -9.41
C ILE A 115 0.49 -25.14 -10.69
N SER A 116 0.66 -24.22 -11.65
CA SER A 116 1.29 -24.51 -12.95
C SER A 116 2.11 -23.33 -13.46
N LYS A 117 2.75 -23.46 -14.63
CA LYS A 117 3.57 -22.39 -15.22
C LYS A 117 2.82 -21.07 -15.40
N LYS A 118 1.50 -21.12 -15.66
CA LYS A 118 0.64 -19.95 -15.92
C LYS A 118 -0.50 -19.78 -14.92
N GLN A 119 -0.63 -20.67 -13.94
CA GLN A 119 -1.76 -20.68 -13.01
C GLN A 119 -1.30 -20.60 -11.55
N TYR A 120 -1.89 -19.65 -10.85
CA TYR A 120 -1.73 -19.43 -9.42
C TYR A 120 -3.10 -19.56 -8.76
N GLU A 121 -3.14 -20.17 -7.59
CA GLU A 121 -4.31 -20.20 -6.73
C GLU A 121 -4.01 -19.41 -5.47
N THR A 122 -4.94 -18.55 -5.09
CA THR A 122 -4.84 -17.76 -3.86
C THR A 122 -5.83 -18.29 -2.85
N THR A 123 -5.32 -18.74 -1.72
CA THR A 123 -6.14 -19.08 -0.55
C THR A 123 -6.25 -17.85 0.35
N TRP A 124 -7.47 -17.49 0.74
CA TRP A 124 -7.74 -16.37 1.62
C TRP A 124 -8.01 -16.85 3.04
N ILE A 125 -7.34 -16.22 4.00
CA ILE A 125 -7.43 -16.53 5.43
C ILE A 125 -7.78 -15.24 6.16
N VAL A 126 -8.75 -15.30 7.06
CA VAL A 126 -9.04 -14.20 8.00
C VAL A 126 -8.22 -14.48 9.24
N ASN A 127 -7.27 -13.61 9.56
CA ASN A 127 -6.36 -13.81 10.68
C ASN A 127 -7.04 -13.43 11.99
N GLN A 128 -7.60 -12.22 12.04
CA GLN A 128 -8.22 -11.67 13.24
C GLN A 128 -9.14 -10.50 12.92
N GLU A 129 -10.04 -10.20 13.85
CA GLU A 129 -10.71 -8.91 13.95
C GLU A 129 -9.68 -7.86 14.42
N ILE A 130 -9.70 -6.68 13.82
CA ILE A 130 -8.79 -5.58 14.14
C ILE A 130 -9.59 -4.34 14.55
N ASP A 131 -8.94 -3.44 15.28
CA ASP A 131 -9.58 -2.21 15.74
C ASP A 131 -10.07 -1.34 14.57
N LEU A 132 -11.34 -0.95 14.61
CA LEU A 132 -11.99 -0.21 13.54
C LEU A 132 -11.43 1.22 13.41
N GLU A 133 -11.20 1.90 14.53
CA GLU A 133 -10.74 3.29 14.55
C GLU A 133 -9.30 3.39 14.07
N GLU A 134 -8.41 2.52 14.58
CA GLU A 134 -7.02 2.48 14.15
C GLU A 134 -6.93 2.15 12.65
N THR A 135 -7.77 1.22 12.18
CA THR A 135 -7.84 0.87 10.77
C THR A 135 -8.27 2.07 9.92
N LYS A 136 -9.37 2.76 10.29
CA LYS A 136 -9.84 3.98 9.60
C LYS A 136 -8.77 5.07 9.54
N HIS A 137 -8.04 5.28 10.63
CA HIS A 137 -6.94 6.24 10.66
C HIS A 137 -5.80 5.84 9.70
N ARG A 138 -5.42 4.55 9.67
CA ARG A 138 -4.44 4.01 8.71
C ARG A 138 -4.93 4.16 7.27
N ILE A 139 -6.22 3.96 7.03
CA ILE A 139 -6.86 4.20 5.73
C ILE A 139 -6.68 5.64 5.30
N GLU A 140 -7.01 6.59 6.16
CA GLU A 140 -6.93 8.00 5.87
C GLU A 140 -5.50 8.44 5.54
N ILE A 141 -4.51 7.97 6.31
CA ILE A 141 -3.09 8.23 6.03
C ILE A 141 -2.69 7.68 4.65
N SER A 142 -3.12 6.47 4.32
CA SER A 142 -2.81 5.83 3.04
C SER A 142 -3.42 6.59 1.87
N GLU A 143 -4.69 6.97 1.96
CA GLU A 143 -5.37 7.77 0.95
C GLU A 143 -4.73 9.16 0.77
N LYS A 144 -4.39 9.84 1.87
CA LYS A 144 -3.68 11.14 1.83
C LYS A 144 -2.33 11.00 1.12
N LYS A 145 -1.52 9.98 1.42
CA LYS A 145 -0.23 9.71 0.75
C LYS A 145 -0.37 9.47 -0.77
N VAL A 146 -1.49 8.87 -1.20
CA VAL A 146 -1.78 8.63 -2.62
C VAL A 146 -2.23 9.92 -3.30
N LYS A 147 -3.02 10.76 -2.61
CA LYS A 147 -3.58 12.01 -3.15
C LYS A 147 -2.58 13.18 -3.22
N LEU A 148 -1.49 13.16 -2.44
CA LEU A 148 -0.46 14.20 -2.55
C LEU A 148 0.16 14.20 -3.95
N THR A 149 0.02 15.33 -4.64
CA THR A 149 0.62 15.62 -5.94
C THR A 149 2.15 15.60 -5.86
N LYS A 150 2.83 15.47 -7.01
CA LYS A 150 4.31 15.48 -7.06
C LYS A 150 4.90 16.74 -6.43
N GLU A 151 4.18 17.87 -6.51
CA GLU A 151 4.60 19.16 -5.97
C GLU A 151 4.44 19.21 -4.45
N GLU A 152 3.33 18.72 -3.90
CA GLU A 152 3.12 18.64 -2.45
C GLU A 152 4.11 17.67 -1.79
N LYS A 153 4.47 16.57 -2.46
CA LYS A 153 5.54 15.65 -1.98
C LYS A 153 6.92 16.32 -1.96
N LYS A 154 7.23 17.17 -2.95
CA LYS A 154 8.46 17.96 -2.95
C LYS A 154 8.45 19.01 -1.84
N ALA A 155 7.32 19.70 -1.64
CA ALA A 155 7.15 20.69 -0.58
C ALA A 155 7.33 20.06 0.81
N ALA A 156 6.69 18.91 1.06
CA ALA A 156 6.84 18.17 2.32
C ALA A 156 8.29 17.73 2.58
N LYS A 157 9.02 17.29 1.54
CA LYS A 157 10.44 16.92 1.66
C LYS A 157 11.33 18.13 1.98
N ILE A 158 11.03 19.28 1.39
CA ILE A 158 11.76 20.53 1.67
C ILE A 158 11.47 21.01 3.09
N ALA A 159 10.21 20.95 3.54
CA ALA A 159 9.81 21.31 4.90
C ALA A 159 10.52 20.42 5.94
N ALA A 160 10.49 19.09 5.77
CA ALA A 160 11.17 18.16 6.67
C ALA A 160 12.69 18.39 6.73
N LYS A 161 13.32 18.77 5.61
CA LYS A 161 14.75 19.12 5.59
C LYS A 161 15.03 20.42 6.37
N LYS A 162 14.18 21.43 6.22
CA LYS A 162 14.29 22.70 6.97
C LYS A 162 14.10 22.49 8.47
N GLU A 163 13.13 21.70 8.88
CA GLU A 163 12.91 21.35 10.29
C GLU A 163 14.10 20.61 10.89
N TYR A 164 14.67 19.64 10.15
CA TYR A 164 15.87 18.93 10.57
C TYR A 164 17.07 19.87 10.73
N GLU A 165 17.28 20.78 9.78
CA GLU A 165 18.36 21.77 9.83
C GLU A 165 18.18 22.76 10.99
N ALA A 166 16.95 23.23 11.24
CA ALA A 166 16.63 24.09 12.36
C ALA A 166 16.89 23.40 13.71
N HIS A 167 16.43 22.16 13.87
CA HIS A 167 16.67 21.36 15.06
C HIS A 167 18.17 21.08 15.28
N ARG A 168 18.92 20.83 14.20
CA ARG A 168 20.37 20.67 14.26
C ARG A 168 21.08 21.95 14.70
N ALA A 169 20.64 23.11 14.19
CA ALA A 169 21.19 24.40 14.58
C ALA A 169 20.90 24.72 16.06
N GLU A 170 19.69 24.40 16.54
CA GLU A 170 19.34 24.56 17.96
C GLU A 170 20.18 23.65 18.86
N MET A 171 20.37 22.38 18.47
CA MET A 171 21.25 21.45 19.18
C MET A 171 22.71 21.93 19.23
N LEU A 172 23.20 22.55 18.16
CA LEU A 172 24.55 23.13 18.13
C LEU A 172 24.66 24.36 19.05
N LYS A 173 23.67 25.24 19.07
CA LYS A 173 23.62 26.38 19.99
C LYS A 173 23.61 25.92 21.45
N LYS A 174 22.76 24.94 21.80
CA LYS A 174 22.72 24.34 23.14
C LYS A 174 24.08 23.76 23.54
N ARG A 175 24.78 23.07 22.62
CA ARG A 175 26.14 22.56 22.86
C ARG A 175 27.18 23.65 23.04
N GLU A 176 27.08 24.76 22.31
CA GLU A 176 27.99 25.90 22.47
C GLU A 176 27.76 26.65 23.79
N GLU A 177 26.50 26.84 24.18
CA GLU A 177 26.12 27.39 25.48
C GLU A 177 26.61 26.50 26.63
N GLU A 178 26.40 25.17 26.53
CA GLU A 178 26.92 24.21 27.50
C GLU A 178 28.45 24.26 27.59
N ARG A 179 29.15 24.41 26.47
CA ARG A 179 30.62 24.60 26.45
C ARG A 179 31.05 25.91 27.11
N LYS A 180 30.31 27.01 26.91
CA LYS A 180 30.59 28.30 27.55
C LYS A 180 30.36 28.23 29.05
N LEU A 181 29.25 27.64 29.50
CA LEU A 181 28.93 27.43 30.91
C LEU A 181 29.94 26.51 31.61
N ARG A 182 30.41 25.45 30.92
CA ARG A 182 31.51 24.59 31.42
C ARG A 182 32.84 25.34 31.55
N LYS A 183 33.18 26.19 30.58
CA LYS A 183 34.39 27.04 30.64
C LYS A 183 34.30 28.11 31.74
N ALA A 184 33.09 28.59 32.04
CA ALA A 184 32.83 29.55 33.11
C ALA A 184 32.69 28.91 34.51
N GLY A 185 32.85 27.59 34.62
CA GLY A 185 32.80 26.87 35.91
C GLY A 185 31.41 26.75 36.54
N GLN A 186 30.33 27.04 35.80
CA GLN A 186 28.95 27.04 36.30
C GLN A 186 28.24 25.70 36.16
N LEU A 187 28.80 24.75 35.41
CA LEU A 187 28.24 23.40 35.26
C LEU A 187 29.09 22.40 36.06
N PRO A 188 28.47 21.50 36.84
CA PRO A 188 29.19 20.47 37.58
C PRO A 188 29.96 19.58 36.60
N VAL A 189 31.24 19.34 36.91
CA VAL A 189 32.07 18.39 36.18
C VAL A 189 31.52 16.99 36.47
N ASP A 190 31.14 16.24 35.43
CA ASP A 190 30.73 14.85 35.59
C ASP A 190 31.96 14.03 35.98
N GLU A 191 32.11 13.76 37.28
CA GLU A 191 33.20 12.98 37.87
C GLU A 191 33.13 11.48 37.52
N ARG A 192 32.09 11.05 36.78
CA ARG A 192 31.96 9.66 36.38
C ARG A 192 33.12 9.26 35.47
N PRO A 193 33.90 8.21 35.82
CA PRO A 193 35.02 7.77 35.01
C PRO A 193 34.50 7.37 33.63
N LYS A 194 35.04 8.03 32.59
CA LYS A 194 34.71 7.68 31.20
C LYS A 194 35.06 6.20 30.97
N PRO A 195 34.14 5.38 30.44
CA PRO A 195 34.44 3.98 30.17
C PRO A 195 35.64 3.91 29.23
N LYS A 196 36.65 3.12 29.61
CA LYS A 196 37.83 2.88 28.78
C LYS A 196 37.35 2.28 27.46
N PRO A 197 37.76 2.83 26.30
CA PRO A 197 37.44 2.21 25.01
C PRO A 197 38.13 0.85 24.95
N GLU A 198 37.35 -0.22 25.02
CA GLU A 198 37.85 -1.56 24.73
C GLU A 198 38.33 -1.58 23.27
N LYS A 199 39.59 -1.99 23.05
CA LYS A 199 40.12 -2.17 21.70
C LYS A 199 39.35 -3.33 21.07
N PHE A 200 38.74 -3.08 19.91
CA PHE A 200 38.10 -4.12 19.12
C PHE A 200 39.13 -5.22 18.80
N VAL A 201 38.91 -6.42 19.31
CA VAL A 201 39.70 -7.62 18.98
C VAL A 201 38.87 -8.45 17.98
N PRO A 202 39.31 -8.59 16.72
CA PRO A 202 38.67 -9.48 15.76
C PRO A 202 38.69 -10.92 16.29
N ARG A 203 37.56 -11.62 16.25
CA ARG A 203 37.52 -13.05 16.58
C ARG A 203 38.30 -13.83 15.50
N LYS A 204 39.21 -14.71 15.94
CA LYS A 204 39.91 -15.67 15.06
C LYS A 204 38.96 -16.78 14.63
#